data_AF-A0A8T7E9P0-F1
#
_entry.id   AF-A0A8T7E9P0-F1
#
_cell.length_a   1.000
_cell.length_b   1.000
_cell.length_c   1.000
_cell.angle_alpha   90.00
_cell.angle_beta   90.00
_cell.angle_gamma   90.00
#
_symmetry.space_group_name_H-M   'P 1'
#
loop_
_entity.id
_entity.type
_entity.pdbx_description
1 polymer ?
#
loop_
_entity_poly.entity_id
_entity_poly.type
_entity_poly.pdbx_seq_one_letter_code
_entity_poly.pdbx_strand_id
1 'polypeptide(L)'
;MQSKNRSSWQMIGLGIVVVALVALAVAFVDVAAIYQELRRARPVYMLASSLFLLAGLACFAFRWRFLLQNKPGFWHTFHACNIGHAGNILLPGRVGEPARIVVIGQEETVSYTEATSSFVVERLFEQMMRLLALATAVTLGSGIKPTPGAIGGGVLFLAVMFSLIF
;
A
#
# COMPACT_ATOMS: atom_id res chain seq x y z
N MET A 1 23.11 8.77 26.94
CA MET A 1 23.19 7.67 25.94
C MET A 1 22.36 6.45 26.42
N GLN A 2 21.03 6.48 26.31
CA GLN A 2 20.12 5.43 26.84
C GLN A 2 18.93 5.09 25.90
N SER A 3 19.13 4.91 24.59
CA SER A 3 18.01 4.58 23.67
C SER A 3 18.03 3.17 23.06
N LYS A 4 19.01 2.31 23.39
CA LYS A 4 19.22 1.04 22.66
C LYS A 4 18.34 -0.14 23.14
N ASN A 5 17.66 -0.07 24.29
CA ASN A 5 16.99 -1.24 24.87
C ASN A 5 15.47 -1.37 24.59
N ARG A 6 14.75 -0.29 24.24
CA ARG A 6 13.28 -0.39 24.04
C ARG A 6 12.90 -1.17 22.77
N SER A 7 13.72 -1.06 21.72
CA SER A 7 13.49 -1.71 20.42
C SER A 7 13.65 -3.23 20.48
N SER A 8 14.55 -3.77 21.31
CA SER A 8 14.79 -5.21 21.40
C SER A 8 13.62 -5.96 22.03
N TRP A 9 13.01 -5.40 23.09
CA TRP A 9 11.82 -5.97 23.72
C TRP A 9 10.60 -5.95 22.80
N GLN A 10 10.47 -4.92 21.97
CA GLN A 10 9.40 -4.84 20.97
C GLN A 10 9.56 -5.89 19.86
N MET A 11 10.79 -6.15 19.40
CA MET A 11 11.06 -7.20 18.41
C MET A 11 10.82 -8.61 18.97
N ILE A 12 11.20 -8.86 20.23
CA ILE A 12 10.92 -10.14 20.91
C ILE A 12 9.41 -10.31 21.09
N GLY A 13 8.71 -9.27 21.55
CA GLY A 13 7.25 -9.28 21.67
C GLY A 13 6.54 -9.53 20.34
N LEU A 14 7.00 -8.88 19.26
CA LEU A 14 6.48 -9.11 17.90
C LEU A 14 6.72 -10.54 17.44
N GLY A 15 7.91 -11.09 17.67
CA GLY A 15 8.23 -12.48 17.35
C GLY A 15 7.31 -13.47 18.05
N ILE A 16 7.05 -13.26 19.35
CA ILE A 16 6.12 -14.09 20.13
C ILE A 16 4.70 -13.98 19.57
N VAL A 17 4.22 -12.78 19.25
CA VAL A 17 2.89 -12.58 18.67
C VAL A 17 2.76 -13.27 17.30
N VAL A 18 3.77 -13.13 16.43
CA VAL A 18 3.77 -13.79 15.12
C VAL A 18 3.75 -15.30 15.27
N VAL A 19 4.60 -15.87 16.12
CA VAL A 19 4.63 -17.32 16.38
C VAL A 19 3.30 -17.80 16.97
N ALA A 20 2.72 -17.05 17.91
CA ALA A 20 1.42 -17.38 18.50
C ALA A 20 0.30 -17.35 17.44
N LEU A 21 0.28 -16.34 16.57
CA LEU A 21 -0.70 -16.24 15.48
C LEU A 21 -0.55 -17.37 14.46
N VAL A 22 0.69 -17.74 14.11
CA VAL A 22 0.95 -18.87 13.21
C VAL A 22 0.56 -20.19 13.87
N ALA A 23 0.89 -20.40 15.14
CA ALA A 23 0.49 -21.59 15.89
C ALA A 23 -1.03 -21.68 16.02
N LEU A 24 -1.71 -20.56 16.27
CA LEU A 24 -3.16 -20.48 16.27
C LEU A 24 -3.72 -20.81 14.88
N ALA A 25 -3.19 -20.21 13.82
CA ALA A 25 -3.63 -20.50 12.45
C ALA A 25 -3.47 -21.99 12.12
N VAL A 26 -2.35 -22.62 12.47
CA VAL A 26 -2.15 -24.06 12.23
C VAL A 26 -3.03 -24.94 13.13
N ALA A 27 -3.32 -24.51 14.37
CA ALA A 27 -4.19 -25.24 15.28
C ALA A 27 -5.67 -25.20 14.86
N PHE A 28 -6.11 -24.10 14.24
CA PHE A 28 -7.50 -23.88 13.86
C PHE A 28 -7.78 -24.14 12.37
N VAL A 29 -6.75 -24.29 11.52
CA VAL A 29 -6.90 -24.51 10.10
C VAL A 29 -6.41 -25.89 9.71
N ASP A 30 -7.26 -26.66 9.04
CA ASP A 30 -6.90 -27.93 8.45
C ASP A 30 -5.93 -27.71 7.28
N VAL A 31 -4.64 -27.93 7.53
CA VAL A 31 -3.57 -27.79 6.53
C VAL A 31 -3.79 -28.72 5.33
N ALA A 32 -4.40 -29.90 5.54
CA ALA A 32 -4.72 -30.81 4.45
C ALA A 32 -5.82 -30.23 3.54
N ALA A 33 -6.82 -29.56 4.13
CA ALA A 33 -7.84 -28.85 3.37
C ALA A 33 -7.25 -27.70 2.53
N ILE A 34 -6.30 -26.91 3.08
CA ILE A 34 -5.59 -25.87 2.30
C ILE A 34 -4.90 -26.49 1.08
N TYR A 35 -4.17 -27.60 1.29
CA TYR A 35 -3.44 -28.26 0.21
C TYR A 35 -4.37 -28.79 -0.89
N GLN A 36 -5.52 -29.36 -0.51
CA GLN A 36 -6.52 -29.84 -1.47
C GLN A 36 -7.12 -28.69 -2.29
N GLU A 37 -7.44 -27.57 -1.64
CA GLU A 37 -7.96 -26.38 -2.33
C GLU A 37 -6.90 -25.74 -3.24
N LEU A 38 -5.64 -25.71 -2.81
CA LEU A 38 -4.54 -25.21 -3.65
C LEU A 38 -4.34 -26.06 -4.91
N ARG A 39 -4.57 -27.38 -4.84
CA ARG A 39 -4.55 -28.27 -6.01
C ARG A 39 -5.73 -28.04 -6.97
N ARG A 40 -6.87 -27.58 -6.45
CA ARG A 40 -8.05 -27.23 -7.25
C ARG A 40 -7.96 -25.82 -7.83
N ALA A 41 -7.09 -24.97 -7.29
CA ALA A 41 -6.90 -23.61 -7.76
C ALA A 41 -6.46 -23.60 -9.22
N ARG A 42 -7.14 -22.80 -10.04
CA ARG A 42 -6.81 -22.70 -11.47
C ARG A 42 -5.58 -21.80 -11.63
N PRO A 43 -4.50 -22.27 -12.29
CA PRO A 43 -3.27 -21.49 -12.43
C PRO A 43 -3.48 -20.18 -13.20
N VAL A 44 -4.49 -20.13 -14.08
CA VAL A 44 -4.86 -18.92 -14.82
C VAL A 44 -5.22 -17.77 -13.88
N TYR A 45 -5.99 -18.01 -12.81
CA TYR A 45 -6.35 -16.96 -11.87
C TYR A 45 -5.17 -16.52 -11.00
N MET A 46 -4.26 -17.44 -10.67
CA MET A 46 -3.03 -17.10 -9.94
C MET A 46 -2.08 -16.26 -10.79
N LEU A 47 -1.96 -16.58 -12.08
CA LEU A 47 -1.15 -15.79 -12.99
C LEU A 47 -1.79 -14.42 -13.22
N ALA A 48 -3.10 -14.37 -13.46
CA ALA A 48 -3.82 -13.12 -13.66
C ALA A 48 -3.70 -12.19 -12.45
N SER A 49 -3.91 -12.70 -11.23
CA SER A 49 -3.76 -11.90 -10.01
C SER A 49 -2.33 -11.39 -9.82
N SER A 50 -1.33 -12.22 -10.14
CA SER A 50 0.09 -11.82 -10.09
C SER A 50 0.40 -10.70 -11.10
N LEU A 51 -0.15 -10.79 -12.31
CA LEU A 51 -0.01 -9.74 -13.32
C LEU A 51 -0.71 -8.45 -12.89
N PHE A 52 -1.91 -8.54 -12.32
CA PHE A 52 -2.61 -7.37 -11.77
C PHE A 52 -1.84 -6.71 -10.62
N LEU A 53 -1.19 -7.50 -9.77
CA LEU A 53 -0.33 -6.98 -8.71
C LEU A 53 0.86 -6.22 -9.29
N LEU A 54 1.56 -6.80 -10.28
CA LEU A 54 2.67 -6.13 -10.95
C LEU A 54 2.24 -4.86 -11.68
N ALA A 55 1.09 -4.91 -12.37
CA ALA A 55 0.49 -3.74 -13.01
C ALA A 55 0.15 -2.66 -11.98
N GLY A 56 -0.42 -3.02 -10.84
CA GLY A 56 -0.71 -2.08 -9.75
C GLY A 56 0.55 -1.41 -9.21
N LEU A 57 1.63 -2.18 -8.98
CA LEU A 57 2.93 -1.64 -8.56
C LEU A 57 3.53 -0.70 -9.61
N ALA A 58 3.41 -1.04 -10.90
CA ALA A 58 3.87 -0.21 -12.01
C ALA A 58 3.06 1.09 -12.13
N CYS A 59 1.73 1.02 -12.07
CA CYS A 59 0.84 2.20 -12.08
C CYS A 59 1.15 3.13 -10.90
N PHE A 60 1.40 2.58 -9.72
CA PHE A 60 1.79 3.35 -8.55
C PHE A 60 3.11 4.10 -8.78
N ALA A 61 4.14 3.41 -9.30
CA ALA A 61 5.42 4.02 -9.61
C ALA A 61 5.31 5.10 -10.69
N PHE A 62 4.52 4.84 -11.74
CA PHE A 62 4.25 5.79 -12.82
C PHE A 62 3.62 7.07 -12.28
N ARG A 63 2.58 6.93 -11.45
CA ARG A 63 1.88 8.07 -10.86
C ARG A 63 2.76 8.89 -9.93
N TRP A 64 3.54 8.23 -9.08
CA TRP A 64 4.45 8.97 -8.21
C TRP A 64 5.56 9.68 -9.00
N ARG A 65 6.05 9.06 -10.07
CA ARG A 65 6.97 9.70 -11.01
C ARG A 65 6.36 10.94 -11.66
N PHE A 66 5.07 10.91 -11.99
CA PHE A 66 4.38 12.09 -12.52
C PHE A 66 4.37 13.24 -11.51
N LEU A 67 4.09 12.97 -10.23
CA LEU A 67 4.18 13.97 -9.14
C LEU A 67 5.59 14.51 -8.93
N LEU A 68 6.62 13.74 -9.28
CA LEU A 68 8.03 14.14 -9.29
C LEU A 68 8.47 14.72 -10.65
N GLN A 69 7.53 15.27 -11.42
CA GLN A 69 7.80 15.92 -12.71
C GLN A 69 8.54 15.01 -13.72
N ASN A 70 8.21 13.72 -13.72
CA ASN A 70 8.79 12.69 -14.57
C ASN A 70 10.28 12.37 -14.32
N LYS A 71 10.80 12.71 -13.12
CA LYS A 71 12.16 12.42 -12.67
C LYS A 71 12.14 11.71 -11.31
N PRO A 72 13.09 10.81 -10.98
CA PRO A 72 14.03 10.14 -11.88
C PRO A 72 13.32 9.23 -12.90
N GLY A 73 14.07 8.40 -13.62
CA GLY A 73 13.51 7.44 -14.59
C GLY A 73 12.54 6.44 -13.94
N PHE A 74 11.59 5.90 -14.73
CA PHE A 74 10.54 5.00 -14.24
C PHE A 74 11.06 3.83 -13.41
N TRP A 75 12.12 3.15 -13.88
CA TRP A 75 12.66 1.99 -13.17
C TRP A 75 13.25 2.36 -11.81
N HIS A 76 13.91 3.51 -11.71
CA HIS A 76 14.41 4.00 -10.45
C HIS A 76 13.26 4.29 -9.47
N THR A 77 12.21 4.99 -9.94
CA THR A 77 11.00 5.22 -9.16
C THR A 77 10.31 3.92 -8.75
N PHE A 78 10.24 2.94 -9.66
CA PHE A 78 9.64 1.63 -9.41
C PHE A 78 10.41 0.87 -8.33
N HIS A 79 11.75 0.79 -8.42
CA HIS A 79 12.56 0.13 -7.40
C HIS A 79 12.44 0.83 -6.04
N ALA A 80 12.49 2.16 -5.99
CA ALA A 80 12.31 2.90 -4.74
C ALA A 80 10.93 2.64 -4.11
N CYS A 81 9.87 2.61 -4.92
CA CYS A 81 8.52 2.25 -4.44
C CYS A 81 8.47 0.83 -3.87
N ASN A 82 9.06 -0.14 -4.56
CA ASN A 82 9.08 -1.53 -4.10
C ASN A 82 9.91 -1.71 -2.83
N ILE A 83 11.05 -1.00 -2.69
CA ILE A 83 11.83 -0.97 -1.44
C ILE A 83 10.96 -0.45 -0.30
N GLY A 84 10.21 0.63 -0.54
CA GLY A 84 9.30 1.15 0.48
C GLY A 84 8.16 0.18 0.81
N HIS A 85 7.60 -0.52 -0.18
CA HIS A 85 6.57 -1.52 0.06
C HIS A 85 7.12 -2.72 0.85
N ALA A 86 8.27 -3.26 0.44
CA ALA A 86 8.97 -4.32 1.14
C ALA A 86 9.31 -3.92 2.57
N GLY A 87 9.80 -2.69 2.79
CA GLY A 87 10.07 -2.15 4.12
C GLY A 87 8.83 -2.12 5.01
N ASN A 88 7.65 -1.82 4.46
CA ASN A 88 6.41 -1.85 5.24
C ASN A 88 5.89 -3.26 5.54
N ILE A 89 6.20 -4.25 4.68
CA ILE A 89 5.85 -5.65 4.90
C ILE A 89 6.78 -6.30 5.92
N LEU A 90 8.08 -6.06 5.78
CA LEU A 90 9.12 -6.75 6.54
C LEU A 90 9.37 -6.12 7.91
N LEU A 91 9.17 -4.81 8.05
CA LEU A 91 9.54 -4.08 9.25
C LEU A 91 8.31 -3.45 9.93
N PRO A 92 8.20 -3.57 11.27
CA PRO A 92 7.15 -2.91 12.03
C PRO A 92 7.33 -1.39 12.02
N GLY A 93 6.22 -0.65 12.17
CA GLY A 93 6.26 0.81 12.31
C GLY A 93 6.29 1.60 11.00
N ARG A 94 6.00 0.97 9.86
CA ARG A 94 5.88 1.61 8.54
C ARG A 94 7.13 2.39 8.08
N VAL A 95 8.30 1.87 8.43
CA VAL A 95 9.61 2.46 8.05
C VAL A 95 9.88 2.43 6.55
N GLY A 96 9.11 1.66 5.79
CA GLY A 96 9.19 1.62 4.33
C GLY A 96 8.77 2.93 3.66
N GLU A 97 7.87 3.70 4.27
CA GLU A 97 7.46 5.01 3.74
C GLU A 97 8.61 6.05 3.76
N PRO A 98 9.36 6.24 4.86
CA PRO A 98 10.59 7.02 4.85
C PRO A 98 11.66 6.45 3.90
N ALA A 99 11.82 5.12 3.86
CA ALA A 99 12.88 4.49 3.06
C ALA A 99 12.79 4.84 1.57
N ARG A 100 11.59 4.83 0.96
CA ARG A 100 11.45 5.22 -0.46
C ARG A 100 11.78 6.68 -0.72
N ILE A 101 11.52 7.58 0.23
CA ILE A 101 11.85 9.01 0.13
C ILE A 101 13.36 9.16 0.14
N VAL A 102 14.04 8.43 1.04
CA VAL A 102 15.51 8.45 1.12
C VAL A 102 16.12 7.94 -0.18
N VAL A 103 15.65 6.82 -0.70
CA VAL A 103 16.17 6.24 -1.94
C VAL A 103 16.00 7.21 -3.12
N ILE A 104 14.83 7.85 -3.26
CA ILE A 104 14.62 8.82 -4.35
C ILE A 104 15.40 10.12 -4.14
N GLY A 105 15.51 10.61 -2.90
CA GLY A 105 16.25 11.83 -2.60
C GLY A 105 17.78 11.70 -2.75
N GLN A 106 18.29 10.48 -2.95
CA GLN A 106 19.69 10.24 -3.30
C GLN A 106 19.99 10.48 -4.78
N GLU A 107 18.96 10.54 -5.63
CA GLU A 107 19.13 10.83 -7.06
C GLU A 107 19.37 12.33 -7.26
N GLU A 108 20.33 12.69 -8.12
CA GLU A 108 20.66 14.09 -8.42
C GLU A 108 19.49 14.88 -9.02
N THR A 109 18.50 14.17 -9.59
CA THR A 109 17.37 14.77 -10.30
C THR A 109 16.23 15.24 -9.40
N VAL A 110 16.17 14.80 -8.14
CA VAL A 110 15.07 15.08 -7.20
C VAL A 110 15.63 15.38 -5.81
N SER A 111 15.28 16.52 -5.24
CA SER A 111 15.69 16.85 -3.87
C SER A 111 14.91 16.05 -2.82
N TYR A 112 15.47 15.83 -1.63
CA TYR A 112 14.74 15.24 -0.50
C TYR A 112 13.46 15.99 -0.15
N THR A 113 13.46 17.32 -0.27
CA THR A 113 12.27 18.16 -0.02
C THR A 113 11.17 17.87 -1.03
N GLU A 114 11.53 17.76 -2.30
CA GLU A 114 10.60 17.42 -3.40
C GLU A 114 10.06 16.00 -3.26
N ALA A 115 10.93 15.03 -2.95
CA ALA A 115 10.53 13.66 -2.68
C ALA A 115 9.54 13.56 -1.51
N THR A 116 9.78 14.33 -0.44
CA THR A 116 8.93 14.36 0.76
C THR A 116 7.61 15.04 0.48
N SER A 117 7.61 16.22 -0.16
CA SER A 117 6.38 16.97 -0.45
C SER A 117 5.46 16.20 -1.40
N SER A 118 6.02 15.63 -2.47
CA SER A 118 5.31 14.75 -3.39
C SER A 118 4.73 13.54 -2.65
N PHE A 119 5.50 12.88 -1.78
CA PHE A 119 5.01 11.77 -0.96
C PHE A 119 3.86 12.16 -0.03
N VAL A 120 3.89 13.34 0.61
CA VAL A 120 2.80 13.79 1.48
C VAL A 120 1.52 14.01 0.69
N VAL A 121 1.61 14.71 -0.44
CA VAL A 121 0.48 14.95 -1.35
C VAL A 121 -0.13 13.63 -1.80
N GLU A 122 0.72 12.75 -2.31
CA GLU A 122 0.42 11.37 -2.65
C GLU A 122 -0.35 10.64 -1.54
N ARG A 123 0.15 10.71 -0.30
CA ARG A 123 -0.48 10.02 0.84
C ARG A 123 -1.82 10.62 1.23
N LEU A 124 -2.00 11.94 1.10
CA LEU A 124 -3.29 12.59 1.33
C LEU A 124 -4.33 12.12 0.32
N PHE A 125 -3.99 12.12 -0.98
CA PHE A 125 -4.88 11.60 -2.02
C PHE A 125 -5.31 10.17 -1.75
N GLU A 126 -4.35 9.31 -1.44
CA GLU A 126 -4.61 7.90 -1.19
C GLU A 126 -5.45 7.68 0.08
N GLN A 127 -5.24 8.48 1.13
CA GLN A 127 -6.08 8.47 2.32
C GLN A 127 -7.52 8.93 2.04
N MET A 128 -7.70 9.98 1.25
CA MET A 128 -9.03 10.45 0.88
C MET A 128 -9.79 9.40 0.05
N MET A 129 -9.11 8.74 -0.89
CA MET A 129 -9.68 7.63 -1.65
C MET A 129 -10.12 6.47 -0.76
N ARG A 130 -9.29 6.09 0.22
CA ARG A 130 -9.63 5.04 1.19
C ARG A 130 -10.86 5.41 2.01
N LEU A 131 -10.96 6.68 2.46
CA LEU A 131 -12.12 7.16 3.21
C LEU A 131 -13.40 7.18 2.37
N LEU A 132 -13.31 7.60 1.10
CA LEU A 132 -14.45 7.56 0.19
C LEU A 132 -14.92 6.14 -0.10
N ALA A 133 -13.99 5.22 -0.34
CA ALA A 133 -14.29 3.80 -0.55
C ALA A 133 -14.98 3.21 0.69
N LEU A 134 -14.50 3.54 1.89
CA LEU A 134 -15.12 3.13 3.15
C LEU A 134 -16.53 3.71 3.31
N ALA A 135 -16.72 5.01 3.07
CA ALA A 135 -18.03 5.66 3.15
C ALA A 135 -19.04 5.03 2.17
N THR A 136 -18.57 4.71 0.96
CA THR A 136 -19.38 4.02 -0.06
C THR A 136 -19.77 2.62 0.40
N ALA A 137 -18.80 1.83 0.89
CA ALA A 137 -19.05 0.48 1.41
C ALA A 137 -20.05 0.47 2.58
N VAL A 138 -19.92 1.43 3.51
CA VAL A 138 -20.85 1.58 4.64
C VAL A 138 -22.25 1.95 4.15
N THR A 139 -22.37 2.89 3.22
CA THR A 139 -23.68 3.31 2.67
C THR A 139 -24.38 2.14 1.99
N LEU A 140 -23.66 1.38 1.16
CA LEU A 140 -24.21 0.19 0.48
C LEU A 140 -24.56 -0.93 1.47
N GLY A 141 -23.74 -1.15 2.50
CA GLY A 141 -23.96 -2.22 3.48
C GLY A 141 -25.02 -1.92 4.54
N SER A 142 -25.29 -0.64 4.83
CA SER A 142 -26.26 -0.21 5.85
C SER A 142 -27.70 -0.07 5.32
N GLY A 143 -27.92 -0.25 4.02
CA GLY A 143 -29.23 -0.04 3.39
C GLY A 143 -29.65 1.43 3.28
N ILE A 144 -28.76 2.37 3.58
CA ILE A 144 -28.98 3.80 3.36
C ILE A 144 -29.03 4.03 1.85
N LYS A 145 -30.18 4.47 1.34
CA LYS A 145 -30.30 4.84 -0.08
C LYS A 145 -29.51 6.14 -0.32
N PRO A 146 -28.46 6.12 -1.15
CA PRO A 146 -27.68 7.32 -1.41
C PRO A 146 -28.55 8.34 -2.15
N THR A 147 -28.62 9.55 -1.60
CA THR A 147 -29.28 10.70 -2.27
C THR A 147 -28.56 11.01 -3.58
N PRO A 148 -29.24 11.46 -4.65
CA PRO A 148 -28.59 11.85 -5.90
C PRO A 148 -27.44 12.86 -5.73
N GLY A 149 -27.54 13.77 -4.75
CA GLY A 149 -26.46 14.70 -4.42
C GLY A 149 -25.22 14.04 -3.80
N ALA A 150 -25.39 12.95 -3.05
CA ALA A 150 -24.26 12.17 -2.51
C ALA A 150 -23.54 11.41 -3.62
N ILE A 151 -24.30 10.84 -4.57
CA ILE A 151 -23.74 10.18 -5.76
C ILE A 151 -23.00 11.21 -6.62
N GLY A 152 -23.64 12.35 -6.92
CA GLY A 152 -23.04 13.44 -7.69
C GLY A 152 -21.79 14.00 -7.03
N GLY A 153 -21.82 14.21 -5.71
CA GLY A 153 -20.66 14.65 -4.94
C GLY A 153 -19.50 13.64 -4.96
N GLY A 154 -19.80 12.34 -4.80
CA GLY A 154 -18.81 11.27 -4.90
C GLY A 154 -18.16 11.16 -6.29
N VAL A 155 -18.97 11.22 -7.35
CA VAL A 155 -18.49 11.19 -8.73
C VAL A 155 -17.65 12.43 -9.07
N LEU A 156 -18.11 13.62 -8.67
CA LEU A 156 -17.35 14.87 -8.85
C LEU A 156 -16.02 14.81 -8.10
N PHE A 157 -16.03 14.32 -6.86
CA PHE A 157 -14.82 14.15 -6.07
C PHE A 157 -13.83 13.21 -6.77
N LEU A 158 -14.29 12.06 -7.27
CA LEU A 158 -13.46 11.15 -8.06
C LEU A 158 -12.90 11.80 -9.33
N ALA A 159 -13.71 12.57 -10.06
CA ALA A 159 -13.29 13.26 -11.27
C ALA A 159 -12.21 14.33 -10.98
N VAL A 160 -12.39 15.13 -9.93
CA VAL A 160 -11.41 16.14 -9.49
C VAL A 160 -10.11 15.45 -9.11
N MET A 161 -10.18 14.37 -8.33
CA MET A 161 -9.00 13.64 -7.91
C MET A 161 -8.29 12.97 -9.08
N PHE A 162 -9.03 12.42 -10.04
CA PHE A 162 -8.47 11.89 -11.29
C PHE A 162 -7.75 12.98 -12.09
N SER A 163 -8.34 14.19 -12.20
CA SER A 163 -7.72 15.34 -12.88
C SER A 163 -6.52 15.95 -12.15
N LEU A 164 -6.36 15.69 -10.85
CA LEU A 164 -5.16 16.10 -10.09
C LEU A 164 -4.05 15.05 -10.17
N ILE A 165 -4.37 13.86 -10.68
CA ILE A 165 -3.47 12.72 -10.84
C ILE A 165 -2.88 12.64 -12.25
N PHE A 166 -3.52 13.26 -13.26
CA PHE A 166 -3.13 13.28 -14.68
C PHE A 166 -3.13 14.70 -15.24
#